data_AF-A0A7I8VJ25-F1
#
_entry.id   AF-A0A7I8VJ25-F1
#
_cell.length_a   1.000
_cell.length_b   1.000
_cell.length_c   1.000
_cell.angle_alpha   90.00
_cell.angle_beta   90.00
_cell.angle_gamma   90.00
#
_symmetry.space_group_name_H-M   'P 1'
#
loop_
_entity.id
_entity.type
_entity.pdbx_description
1 polymer ?
#
loop_
_entity_poly.entity_id
_entity_poly.type
_entity_poly.pdbx_seq_one_letter_code
_entity_poly.pdbx_strand_id
1 'polypeptide(L)'
;MNISLRIYSSFLVIVYLSSFINCQGYFWHVTDMHLDHTYIKGLGGGSCSKNESGHPRFGPYGNFLCDSPMKLIESAFEAMKKEYPNPDFIIWTGDDTPHIYNDTFLNIEVVKEIIFNLTDVIERYFPDVQCYSALGNHDWSPKSQLPPYSAPLYTELGQRWNMWLKTQDSVDTFKEAGFYKLKVPNSNFTMIVLNTNFYYQSNKLTTGSNWQPDPAGQFSWLDRTLQDIREKGKKAVLLGHVPPGQFEKHREKNWFDEIHNKIFVRLLQKYSNIISAVHMAHHHTDSFRIILSADKAEVVSSILLNSAITPWETTVRYLVL
;
A
#
# COMPACT_ATOMS: atom_id res chain seq x y z
N MET A 1 19.49 -42.51 73.35
CA MET A 1 18.70 -41.32 73.01
C MET A 1 19.08 -40.92 71.59
N ASN A 2 18.22 -41.18 70.62
CA ASN A 2 18.50 -40.92 69.20
C ASN A 2 18.41 -39.42 68.90
N ILE A 3 19.50 -38.86 68.37
CA ILE A 3 19.52 -37.51 67.81
C ILE A 3 18.98 -37.61 66.39
N SER A 4 17.78 -37.09 66.16
CA SER A 4 17.23 -36.91 64.81
C SER A 4 17.60 -35.51 64.31
N LEU A 5 18.54 -35.44 63.36
CA LEU A 5 18.74 -34.24 62.55
C LEU A 5 17.62 -34.16 61.52
N ARG A 6 16.72 -33.18 61.64
CA ARG A 6 15.79 -32.80 60.57
C ARG A 6 16.42 -31.69 59.74
N ILE A 7 16.86 -32.02 58.53
CA ILE A 7 17.22 -31.05 57.50
C ILE A 7 15.92 -30.63 56.81
N TYR A 8 15.53 -29.37 56.97
CA TYR A 8 14.47 -28.77 56.15
C TYR A 8 15.06 -28.41 54.80
N SER A 9 14.83 -29.25 53.79
CA SER A 9 15.12 -28.91 52.40
C SER A 9 13.99 -28.03 51.88
N SER A 10 14.23 -26.72 51.83
CA SER A 10 13.33 -25.77 51.17
C SER A 10 13.47 -25.95 49.66
N PHE A 11 12.53 -26.67 49.04
CA PHE A 11 12.37 -26.68 47.59
C PHE A 11 11.86 -25.30 47.16
N LEU A 12 12.77 -24.44 46.69
CA LEU A 12 12.41 -23.22 45.99
C LEU A 12 11.96 -23.61 44.57
N VAL A 13 10.65 -23.79 44.38
CA VAL A 13 10.07 -23.91 43.04
C VAL A 13 10.13 -22.52 42.41
N ILE A 14 11.16 -22.26 41.61
CA ILE A 14 11.16 -21.13 40.69
C ILE A 14 10.16 -21.47 39.60
N VAL A 15 8.91 -21.06 39.80
CA VAL A 15 7.92 -21.01 38.74
C VAL A 15 8.41 -19.93 37.78
N TYR A 16 9.05 -20.34 36.68
CA TYR A 16 9.14 -19.52 35.49
C TYR A 16 7.71 -19.33 35.00
N LEU A 17 7.02 -18.32 35.53
CA LEU A 17 5.93 -17.66 34.84
C LEU A 17 6.59 -16.98 33.64
N SER A 18 6.83 -17.75 32.58
CA SER A 18 6.82 -17.18 31.24
C SER A 18 5.39 -16.69 31.03
N SER A 19 5.11 -15.48 31.53
CA SER A 19 4.10 -14.64 30.94
C SER A 19 4.48 -14.55 29.46
N PHE A 20 3.89 -15.43 28.65
CA PHE A 20 3.76 -15.20 27.23
C PHE A 20 2.95 -13.92 27.14
N ILE A 21 3.65 -12.79 27.13
CA ILE A 21 3.08 -11.53 26.70
C ILE A 21 2.64 -11.84 25.28
N ASN A 22 1.32 -11.96 25.10
CA ASN A 22 0.72 -12.24 23.82
C ASN A 22 0.92 -10.97 22.98
N CYS A 23 2.12 -10.84 22.40
CA CYS A 23 2.57 -9.64 21.70
C CYS A 23 2.05 -9.68 20.26
N GLN A 24 0.73 -9.81 20.13
CA GLN A 24 0.03 -9.80 18.86
C GLN A 24 -0.30 -8.34 18.53
N GLY A 25 0.23 -7.87 17.41
CA GLY A 25 -0.10 -6.57 16.83
C GLY A 25 -1.14 -6.70 15.73
N TYR A 26 -1.82 -5.60 15.43
CA TYR A 26 -2.88 -5.53 14.42
C TYR A 26 -2.75 -4.22 13.64
N PHE A 27 -2.96 -4.30 12.34
CA PHE A 27 -2.97 -3.14 11.46
C PHE A 27 -4.07 -3.28 10.42
N TRP A 28 -4.54 -2.16 9.89
CA TRP A 28 -5.41 -2.14 8.72
C TRP A 28 -4.60 -1.94 7.44
N HIS A 29 -5.01 -2.57 6.34
CA HIS A 29 -4.51 -2.28 4.99
C HIS A 29 -5.71 -1.89 4.12
N VAL A 30 -5.79 -0.60 3.78
CA VAL A 30 -6.80 0.00 2.91
C VAL A 30 -6.16 0.44 1.58
N THR A 31 -6.89 0.34 0.48
CA THR A 31 -6.35 0.63 -0.85
C THR A 31 -7.46 0.88 -1.87
N ASP A 32 -7.11 1.50 -3.00
CA ASP A 32 -7.93 1.62 -4.21
C ASP A 32 -9.33 2.14 -3.86
N MET A 33 -9.34 3.30 -3.19
CA MET A 33 -10.58 3.93 -2.73
C MET A 33 -11.37 4.50 -3.90
N HIS A 34 -10.67 5.07 -4.90
CA HIS A 34 -11.22 5.72 -6.08
C HIS A 34 -12.49 6.52 -5.77
N LEU A 35 -12.33 7.68 -5.13
CA LEU A 35 -13.43 8.58 -4.84
C LEU A 35 -13.97 9.21 -6.12
N ASP A 36 -15.18 8.83 -6.52
CA ASP A 36 -15.95 9.53 -7.52
C ASP A 36 -16.68 10.72 -6.87
N HIS A 37 -16.01 11.88 -6.85
CA HIS A 37 -16.57 13.14 -6.33
C HIS A 37 -17.80 13.63 -7.11
N THR A 38 -18.05 13.07 -8.30
CA THR A 38 -19.21 13.38 -9.14
C THR A 38 -20.35 12.39 -9.00
N TYR A 39 -20.26 11.43 -8.07
CA TYR A 39 -21.35 10.51 -7.71
C TYR A 39 -22.51 11.27 -7.05
N ILE A 40 -23.35 11.91 -7.86
CA ILE A 40 -24.58 12.56 -7.42
C ILE A 40 -25.73 11.58 -7.65
N LYS A 41 -26.64 11.47 -6.66
CA LYS A 41 -27.85 10.63 -6.68
C LYS A 41 -28.61 10.70 -8.02
N GLY A 42 -28.25 9.86 -8.99
CA GLY A 42 -28.91 9.74 -10.30
C GLY A 42 -28.46 10.70 -11.40
N LEU A 43 -27.41 11.50 -11.21
CA LEU A 43 -26.84 12.35 -12.26
C LEU A 43 -25.41 11.90 -12.51
N GLY A 44 -25.21 11.06 -13.54
CA GLY A 44 -23.90 10.55 -13.90
C GLY A 44 -22.95 11.69 -14.29
N GLY A 45 -21.91 11.88 -13.48
CA GLY A 45 -20.62 12.44 -13.87
C GLY A 45 -19.52 11.46 -13.42
N GLY A 46 -18.32 11.55 -13.98
CA GLY A 46 -17.18 10.68 -13.61
C GLY A 46 -17.21 9.28 -14.23
N SER A 47 -16.72 8.27 -13.50
CA SER A 47 -16.74 6.85 -13.91
C SER A 47 -18.17 6.36 -14.23
N CYS A 48 -19.15 6.95 -13.54
CA CYS A 48 -20.58 6.72 -13.69
C CYS A 48 -21.23 7.38 -14.92
N SER A 49 -20.45 8.01 -15.81
CA SER A 49 -20.98 8.76 -16.97
C SER A 49 -21.38 7.90 -18.16
N LYS A 50 -21.40 6.55 -18.03
CA LYS A 50 -22.05 5.72 -19.05
C LYS A 50 -23.56 6.01 -19.02
N ASN A 51 -23.94 7.02 -19.78
CA ASN A 51 -25.32 7.39 -20.14
C ASN A 51 -25.92 6.29 -21.03
N GLU A 52 -26.03 5.08 -20.50
CA GLU A 52 -26.90 4.06 -21.06
C GLU A 52 -28.29 4.28 -20.47
N SER A 53 -29.11 4.99 -21.24
CA SER A 53 -30.52 5.22 -21.01
C SER A 53 -31.20 3.90 -20.63
N GLY A 54 -31.55 3.74 -19.34
CA GLY A 54 -32.23 2.54 -18.83
C GLY A 54 -31.59 1.81 -17.65
N HIS A 55 -30.45 2.28 -17.11
CA HIS A 55 -29.84 1.62 -15.96
C HIS A 55 -30.62 1.83 -14.64
N PRO A 56 -30.71 0.80 -13.76
CA PRO A 56 -31.46 0.85 -12.51
C PRO A 56 -30.90 1.90 -11.55
N ARG A 57 -31.76 2.42 -10.66
CA ARG A 57 -31.41 3.46 -9.67
C ARG A 57 -30.09 3.14 -8.97
N PHE A 58 -29.11 4.03 -9.10
CA PHE A 58 -27.85 3.95 -8.36
C PHE A 58 -28.11 3.98 -6.84
N GLY A 59 -27.49 3.05 -6.13
CA GLY A 59 -27.62 2.92 -4.69
C GLY A 59 -26.83 4.01 -3.94
N PRO A 60 -27.16 4.30 -2.67
CA PRO A 60 -26.44 5.34 -1.92
C PRO A 60 -24.99 4.97 -1.60
N TYR A 61 -24.59 3.70 -1.76
CA TYR A 61 -23.26 3.18 -1.46
C TYR A 61 -22.48 2.74 -2.72
N GLY A 62 -22.92 3.14 -3.91
CA GLY A 62 -22.21 2.82 -5.15
C GLY A 62 -22.98 1.91 -6.09
N ASN A 63 -22.31 1.54 -7.16
CA ASN A 63 -22.75 0.63 -8.21
C ASN A 63 -21.50 -0.04 -8.81
N PHE A 64 -21.59 -1.29 -9.26
CA PHE A 64 -20.42 -2.00 -9.83
C PHE A 64 -19.88 -1.37 -11.12
N LEU A 65 -20.62 -0.49 -11.79
CA LEU A 65 -20.16 0.25 -12.97
C LEU A 65 -19.47 1.58 -12.61
N CYS A 66 -19.40 1.90 -11.32
CA CYS A 66 -18.97 3.17 -10.78
C CYS A 66 -17.84 2.99 -9.78
N ASP A 67 -17.02 4.02 -9.67
CA ASP A 67 -16.14 4.22 -8.55
C ASP A 67 -16.89 4.68 -7.29
N SER A 68 -16.18 4.72 -6.15
CA SER A 68 -16.77 4.88 -4.83
C SER A 68 -17.37 6.27 -4.62
N PRO A 69 -18.64 6.38 -4.20
CA PRO A 69 -19.08 7.60 -3.51
C PRO A 69 -18.39 7.74 -2.16
N MET A 70 -18.24 8.99 -1.68
CA MET A 70 -17.74 9.27 -0.32
C MET A 70 -18.47 8.45 0.76
N LYS A 71 -19.78 8.23 0.58
CA LYS A 71 -20.60 7.45 1.52
C LYS A 71 -20.17 5.98 1.66
N LEU A 72 -19.66 5.36 0.59
CA LEU A 72 -19.09 4.01 0.67
C LEU A 72 -17.78 4.02 1.44
N ILE A 73 -16.89 4.96 1.12
CA ILE A 73 -15.60 5.11 1.79
C ILE A 73 -15.80 5.35 3.29
N GLU A 74 -16.62 6.33 3.69
CA GLU A 74 -16.92 6.58 5.10
C GLU A 74 -17.54 5.36 5.80
N SER A 75 -18.41 4.62 5.12
CA SER A 75 -18.98 3.38 5.68
C SER A 75 -17.92 2.30 5.93
N ALA A 76 -16.89 2.20 5.08
CA ALA A 76 -15.78 1.27 5.28
C ALA A 76 -14.94 1.67 6.50
N PHE A 77 -14.62 2.97 6.65
CA PHE A 77 -13.89 3.48 7.82
C PHE A 77 -14.70 3.36 9.12
N GLU A 78 -16.02 3.54 9.08
CA GLU A 78 -16.89 3.27 10.21
C GLU A 78 -16.84 1.79 10.62
N ALA A 79 -16.87 0.86 9.65
CA ALA A 79 -16.73 -0.56 9.90
C ALA A 79 -15.35 -0.91 10.49
N MET A 80 -14.26 -0.38 9.93
CA MET A 80 -12.91 -0.56 10.47
C MET A 80 -12.83 -0.08 11.93
N LYS A 81 -13.40 1.10 12.23
CA LYS A 81 -13.40 1.66 13.58
C LYS A 81 -14.20 0.81 14.56
N LYS A 82 -15.32 0.24 14.11
CA LYS A 82 -16.16 -0.65 14.91
C LYS A 82 -15.47 -1.98 15.22
N GLU A 83 -14.82 -2.59 14.23
CA GLU A 83 -14.18 -3.90 14.37
C GLU A 83 -12.86 -3.82 15.15
N TYR A 84 -11.99 -2.88 14.80
CA TYR A 84 -10.71 -2.70 15.47
C TYR A 84 -10.35 -1.21 15.60
N PRO A 85 -10.78 -0.54 16.69
CA PRO A 85 -10.67 0.91 16.83
C PRO A 85 -9.26 1.44 17.09
N ASN A 86 -8.36 0.57 17.57
CA ASN A 86 -7.02 0.90 18.03
C ASN A 86 -5.94 0.03 17.35
N PRO A 87 -5.81 0.07 16.01
CA PRO A 87 -4.71 -0.55 15.27
C PRO A 87 -3.36 0.05 15.70
N ASP A 88 -2.29 -0.74 15.64
CA ASP A 88 -0.93 -0.24 15.85
C ASP A 88 -0.55 0.78 14.76
N PHE A 89 -1.03 0.55 13.54
CA PHE A 89 -0.90 1.45 12.40
C PHE A 89 -1.92 1.11 11.28
N ILE A 90 -2.00 1.99 10.30
CA ILE A 90 -2.74 1.79 9.04
C ILE A 90 -1.72 1.81 7.89
N ILE A 91 -1.93 0.95 6.91
CA ILE A 91 -1.29 0.99 5.61
C ILE A 91 -2.33 1.46 4.59
N TRP A 92 -1.98 2.48 3.80
CA TRP A 92 -2.79 2.98 2.70
C TRP A 92 -1.99 2.94 1.41
N THR A 93 -2.36 2.07 0.46
CA THR A 93 -1.55 1.87 -0.76
C THR A 93 -2.08 2.62 -1.99
N GLY A 94 -2.75 3.77 -1.79
CA GLY A 94 -3.10 4.73 -2.85
C GLY A 94 -4.26 4.31 -3.77
N ASP A 95 -4.31 4.97 -4.94
CA ASP A 95 -5.38 4.93 -5.96
C ASP A 95 -6.70 5.53 -5.46
N ASP A 96 -6.66 6.86 -5.38
CA ASP A 96 -7.66 7.69 -4.71
C ASP A 96 -8.63 8.34 -5.69
N THR A 97 -8.20 8.60 -6.92
CA THR A 97 -8.99 9.34 -7.92
C THR A 97 -9.75 8.40 -8.87
N PRO A 98 -10.91 8.82 -9.42
CA PRO A 98 -11.76 7.91 -10.17
C PRO A 98 -11.22 7.56 -11.56
N HIS A 99 -11.67 6.44 -12.09
CA HIS A 99 -11.50 6.01 -13.47
C HIS A 99 -12.36 6.87 -14.39
N ILE A 100 -11.78 7.92 -14.96
CA ILE A 100 -12.45 8.73 -15.99
C ILE A 100 -11.87 8.46 -17.39
N TYR A 101 -12.75 8.56 -18.38
CA TYR A 101 -12.41 8.37 -19.80
C TYR A 101 -11.67 9.57 -20.39
N ASN A 102 -11.91 10.77 -19.87
CA ASN A 102 -11.30 12.00 -20.34
C ASN A 102 -10.56 12.71 -19.20
N ASP A 103 -9.24 12.54 -19.16
CA ASP A 103 -8.37 13.09 -18.11
C ASP A 103 -8.44 14.63 -18.00
N THR A 104 -9.06 15.36 -18.94
CA THR A 104 -9.24 16.83 -18.81
C THR A 104 -10.04 17.25 -17.57
N PHE A 105 -10.83 16.35 -16.98
CA PHE A 105 -11.59 16.65 -15.76
C PHE A 105 -10.84 16.32 -14.45
N LEU A 106 -9.70 15.61 -14.52
CA LEU A 106 -8.82 15.37 -13.38
C LEU A 106 -7.47 16.04 -13.64
N ASN A 107 -7.41 17.36 -13.43
CA ASN A 107 -6.14 18.04 -13.36
C ASN A 107 -5.44 17.78 -12.02
N ILE A 108 -4.18 18.20 -11.90
CA ILE A 108 -3.36 17.93 -10.71
C ILE A 108 -3.92 18.53 -9.41
N GLU A 109 -4.67 19.64 -9.50
CA GLU A 109 -5.31 20.27 -8.33
C GLU A 109 -6.48 19.42 -7.83
N VAL A 110 -7.32 18.91 -8.74
CA VAL A 110 -8.43 18.00 -8.36
C VAL A 110 -7.90 16.70 -7.78
N VAL A 111 -6.82 16.14 -8.35
CA VAL A 111 -6.12 14.98 -7.81
C VAL A 111 -5.68 15.25 -6.36
N LYS A 112 -5.00 16.38 -6.12
CA LYS A 112 -4.56 16.79 -4.78
C LYS A 112 -5.73 16.93 -3.80
N GLU A 113 -6.81 17.59 -4.20
CA GLU A 113 -8.00 17.78 -3.36
C GLU A 113 -8.64 16.44 -2.96
N ILE A 114 -8.72 15.47 -3.87
CA ILE A 114 -9.23 14.14 -3.57
C ILE A 114 -8.34 13.43 -2.54
N ILE A 115 -7.03 13.43 -2.74
CA ILE A 115 -6.07 12.81 -1.80
C ILE A 115 -6.17 13.49 -0.41
N PHE A 116 -6.30 14.82 -0.37
CA PHE A 116 -6.48 15.57 0.87
C PHE A 116 -7.80 15.19 1.58
N ASN A 117 -8.91 15.09 0.84
CA ASN A 117 -10.19 14.68 1.41
C ASN A 117 -10.13 13.27 2.02
N LEU A 118 -9.45 12.32 1.39
CA LEU A 118 -9.29 10.97 1.92
C LEU A 118 -8.31 10.91 3.09
N THR A 119 -7.28 11.76 3.07
CA THR A 119 -6.40 12.00 4.22
C THR A 119 -7.23 12.48 5.43
N ASP A 120 -8.15 13.43 5.23
CA ASP A 120 -9.06 13.92 6.27
C ASP A 120 -10.01 12.83 6.80
N VAL A 121 -10.47 11.92 5.94
CA VAL A 121 -11.27 10.75 6.37
C VAL A 121 -10.46 9.86 7.31
N ILE A 122 -9.23 9.50 6.92
CA ILE A 122 -8.35 8.66 7.77
C ILE A 122 -8.13 9.32 9.12
N GLU A 123 -7.78 10.61 9.15
CA GLU A 123 -7.56 11.35 10.40
C GLU A 123 -8.83 11.47 11.26
N ARG A 124 -10.01 11.63 10.65
CA ARG A 124 -11.25 11.74 11.40
C ARG A 124 -11.62 10.44 12.13
N TYR A 125 -11.42 9.29 11.49
CA TYR A 125 -11.73 7.99 12.11
C TYR A 125 -10.58 7.46 13.00
N PHE A 126 -9.34 7.81 12.67
CA PHE A 126 -8.14 7.32 13.34
C PHE A 126 -7.12 8.44 13.62
N PRO A 127 -7.47 9.45 14.44
CA PRO A 127 -6.67 10.67 14.63
C PRO A 127 -5.28 10.42 15.23
N ASP A 128 -5.15 9.42 16.11
CA ASP A 128 -3.91 9.13 16.84
C ASP A 128 -3.14 7.93 16.26
N VAL A 129 -3.56 7.40 15.11
CA VAL A 129 -2.97 6.20 14.50
C VAL A 129 -1.97 6.59 13.43
N GLN A 130 -0.78 5.97 13.47
CA GLN A 130 0.20 6.11 12.40
C GLN A 130 -0.34 5.54 11.08
N CYS A 131 -0.33 6.33 10.00
CA CYS A 131 -0.60 5.84 8.66
C CYS A 131 0.71 5.77 7.84
N TYR A 132 0.90 4.69 7.09
CA TYR A 132 1.96 4.57 6.09
C TYR A 132 1.30 4.57 4.71
N SER A 133 1.40 5.70 4.01
CA SER A 133 0.76 5.91 2.72
C SER A 133 1.73 5.79 1.55
N ALA A 134 1.33 5.05 0.51
CA ALA A 134 1.97 5.00 -0.81
C ALA A 134 1.04 5.63 -1.85
N LEU A 135 1.61 6.20 -2.92
CA LEU A 135 0.82 6.70 -4.05
C LEU A 135 0.52 5.60 -5.05
N GLY A 136 -0.70 5.61 -5.58
CA GLY A 136 -1.13 4.81 -6.72
C GLY A 136 -0.96 5.51 -8.06
N ASN A 137 -1.22 4.79 -9.14
CA ASN A 137 -1.05 5.33 -10.48
C ASN A 137 -2.17 6.30 -10.87
N HIS A 138 -3.30 6.30 -10.17
CA HIS A 138 -4.36 7.31 -10.31
C HIS A 138 -4.10 8.57 -9.50
N ASP A 139 -3.10 8.59 -8.62
CA ASP A 139 -2.80 9.73 -7.74
C ASP A 139 -1.92 10.79 -8.42
N TRP A 140 -2.11 10.94 -9.73
CA TRP A 140 -1.36 11.90 -10.56
C TRP A 140 -2.17 12.34 -11.77
N SER A 141 -1.83 13.51 -12.32
CA SER A 141 -2.38 14.03 -13.58
C SER A 141 -1.25 14.49 -14.52
N PRO A 142 -1.17 13.95 -15.75
CA PRO A 142 -1.98 12.85 -16.28
C PRO A 142 -1.72 11.53 -15.52
N LYS A 143 -2.71 10.65 -15.45
CA LYS A 143 -2.59 9.40 -14.68
C LYS A 143 -1.41 8.55 -15.14
N SER A 144 -0.84 7.83 -14.18
CA SER A 144 0.34 6.97 -14.31
C SER A 144 1.65 7.69 -14.67
N GLN A 145 1.66 9.00 -14.93
CA GLN A 145 2.86 9.75 -15.32
C GLN A 145 3.59 10.33 -14.10
N LEU A 146 3.80 9.51 -13.06
CA LEU A 146 4.50 9.94 -11.85
C LEU A 146 5.99 10.18 -12.16
N PRO A 147 6.54 11.38 -11.92
CA PRO A 147 7.91 11.72 -12.30
C PRO A 147 8.94 11.13 -11.32
N PRO A 148 10.12 10.70 -11.81
CA PRO A 148 11.23 10.20 -10.98
C PRO A 148 12.13 11.33 -10.46
N TYR A 149 11.55 12.47 -10.11
CA TYR A 149 12.22 13.68 -9.62
C TYR A 149 11.22 14.55 -8.86
N SER A 150 11.72 15.53 -8.10
CA SER A 150 10.86 16.36 -7.26
C SER A 150 9.81 17.09 -8.09
N ALA A 151 8.59 17.15 -7.56
CA ALA A 151 7.44 17.77 -8.20
C ALA A 151 6.57 18.48 -7.17
N PRO A 152 5.80 19.52 -7.58
CA PRO A 152 4.93 20.27 -6.67
C PRO A 152 4.00 19.37 -5.86
N LEU A 153 3.33 18.40 -6.49
CA LEU A 153 2.41 17.52 -5.79
C LEU A 153 3.11 16.66 -4.72
N TYR A 154 4.30 16.09 -4.98
CA TYR A 154 5.06 15.40 -3.93
C TYR A 154 5.42 16.34 -2.77
N THR A 155 5.74 17.60 -3.08
CA THR A 155 6.05 18.61 -2.06
C THR A 155 4.84 18.92 -1.18
N GLU A 156 3.68 19.14 -1.79
CA GLU A 156 2.43 19.46 -1.11
C GLU A 156 1.89 18.27 -0.30
N LEU A 157 1.90 17.06 -0.88
CA LEU A 157 1.54 15.84 -0.16
C LEU A 157 2.52 15.56 1.00
N GLY A 158 3.82 15.76 0.80
CA GLY A 158 4.82 15.60 1.85
C GLY A 158 4.65 16.59 3.01
N GLN A 159 4.15 17.80 2.72
CA GLN A 159 3.74 18.75 3.75
C GLN A 159 2.45 18.31 4.45
N ARG A 160 1.43 17.87 3.68
CA ARG A 160 0.16 17.39 4.22
C ARG A 160 0.33 16.15 5.09
N TRP A 161 1.27 15.27 4.77
CA TRP A 161 1.55 14.02 5.48
C TRP A 161 2.69 14.13 6.48
N ASN A 162 3.14 15.33 6.83
CA ASN A 162 4.26 15.52 7.77
C ASN A 162 4.02 14.83 9.13
N MET A 163 2.76 14.79 9.61
CA MET A 163 2.38 14.08 10.83
C MET A 163 2.62 12.56 10.75
N TRP A 164 2.57 11.99 9.56
CA TRP A 164 2.80 10.56 9.30
C TRP A 164 4.25 10.27 8.94
N LEU A 165 4.91 11.13 8.18
CA LEU A 165 6.31 10.94 7.77
C LEU A 165 7.28 11.08 8.94
N LYS A 166 6.95 11.90 9.95
CA LYS A 166 7.60 12.02 11.28
C LYS A 166 9.09 12.40 11.33
N THR A 167 9.86 12.18 10.27
CA THR A 167 11.29 12.46 10.22
C THR A 167 11.62 13.28 8.99
N GLN A 168 12.64 14.13 9.10
CA GLN A 168 13.11 14.94 7.99
C GLN A 168 13.57 14.08 6.80
N ASP A 169 14.25 12.95 7.06
CA ASP A 169 14.67 12.00 6.03
C ASP A 169 13.46 11.45 5.24
N SER A 170 12.40 11.02 5.93
CA SER A 170 11.18 10.53 5.29
C SER A 170 10.47 11.62 4.49
N VAL A 171 10.43 12.84 5.01
CA VAL A 171 9.84 14.00 4.31
C VAL A 171 10.65 14.33 3.06
N ASP A 172 11.97 14.43 3.16
CA ASP A 172 12.82 14.84 2.04
C ASP A 172 12.82 13.80 0.93
N THR A 173 12.94 12.51 1.27
CA THR A 173 12.85 11.42 0.28
C THR A 173 11.49 11.36 -0.40
N PHE A 174 10.40 11.57 0.35
CA PHE A 174 9.06 11.63 -0.23
C PHE A 174 8.89 12.82 -1.18
N LYS A 175 9.38 14.01 -0.81
CA LYS A 175 9.30 15.20 -1.66
C LYS A 175 10.14 15.09 -2.94
N GLU A 176 11.19 14.28 -2.90
CA GLU A 176 12.03 14.02 -4.07
C GLU A 176 11.34 13.08 -5.06
N ALA A 177 10.69 11.99 -4.61
CA ALA A 177 10.21 10.98 -5.55
C ALA A 177 9.03 10.10 -5.06
N GLY A 178 8.35 10.50 -3.98
CA GLY A 178 7.15 9.81 -3.48
C GLY A 178 7.42 8.46 -2.79
N PHE A 179 8.68 8.15 -2.45
CA PHE A 179 9.06 6.98 -1.65
C PHE A 179 9.79 7.41 -0.38
N TYR A 180 9.73 6.59 0.67
CA TYR A 180 10.37 6.88 1.96
C TYR A 180 10.50 5.62 2.81
N LYS A 181 11.16 5.75 3.95
CA LYS A 181 11.17 4.73 5.00
C LYS A 181 10.89 5.36 6.34
N LEU A 182 10.31 4.59 7.25
CA LEU A 182 10.08 5.03 8.63
C LEU A 182 10.07 3.83 9.57
N LYS A 183 10.71 3.97 10.73
CA LYS A 183 10.70 2.92 11.77
C LYS A 183 9.30 2.76 12.34
N VAL A 184 8.83 1.52 12.48
CA VAL A 184 7.58 1.24 13.19
C VAL A 184 7.83 1.36 14.71
N PRO A 185 7.12 2.27 15.42
CA PRO A 185 7.34 2.50 16.84
C PRO A 185 7.31 1.22 17.68
N ASN A 186 8.15 1.15 18.71
CA ASN A 186 8.21 0.02 19.64
C ASN A 186 8.42 -1.37 18.99
N SER A 187 8.97 -1.42 17.78
CA SER A 187 9.20 -2.67 17.06
C SER A 187 10.61 -2.77 16.45
N ASN A 188 10.91 -3.94 15.90
CA ASN A 188 12.11 -4.20 15.10
C ASN A 188 11.89 -4.05 13.59
N PHE A 189 10.72 -3.51 13.18
CA PHE A 189 10.38 -3.31 11.78
C PHE A 189 10.70 -1.89 11.31
N THR A 190 11.18 -1.79 10.09
CA THR A 190 11.19 -0.56 9.30
C THR A 190 10.19 -0.72 8.18
N MET A 191 9.23 0.21 8.09
CA MET A 191 8.35 0.33 6.94
C MET A 191 9.11 1.00 5.81
N ILE A 192 9.09 0.40 4.63
CA ILE A 192 9.67 0.96 3.40
C ILE A 192 8.54 1.12 2.41
N VAL A 193 8.26 2.35 2.05
CA VAL A 193 7.17 2.70 1.14
C VAL A 193 7.75 3.11 -0.20
N LEU A 194 7.39 2.36 -1.23
CA LEU A 194 7.92 2.49 -2.57
C LEU A 194 6.93 3.20 -3.48
N ASN A 195 7.47 3.97 -4.42
CA ASN A 195 6.75 4.45 -5.58
C ASN A 195 6.91 3.45 -6.72
N THR A 196 6.10 2.39 -6.71
CA THR A 196 6.16 1.33 -7.74
C THR A 196 5.57 1.76 -9.09
N ASN A 197 4.93 2.94 -9.15
CA ASN A 197 4.41 3.53 -10.39
C ASN A 197 5.52 3.89 -11.40
N PHE A 198 6.77 4.02 -10.95
CA PHE A 198 7.93 4.17 -11.84
C PHE A 198 8.19 2.94 -12.71
N TYR A 199 7.75 1.77 -12.27
CA TYR A 199 7.96 0.52 -12.97
C TYR A 199 6.77 0.18 -13.87
N TYR A 200 5.67 0.91 -13.76
CA TYR A 200 4.46 0.66 -14.51
C TYR A 200 4.69 0.95 -16.01
N GLN A 201 4.41 -0.03 -16.88
CA GLN A 201 4.47 0.09 -18.34
C GLN A 201 3.71 1.29 -18.91
N SER A 202 2.70 1.81 -18.20
CA SER A 202 1.95 2.98 -18.63
C SER A 202 2.63 4.31 -18.25
N ASN A 203 3.67 4.29 -17.42
CA ASN A 203 4.47 5.48 -17.10
C ASN A 203 5.51 5.74 -18.20
N LYS A 204 5.21 6.71 -19.08
CA LYS A 204 6.06 7.04 -20.22
C LYS A 204 7.29 7.86 -19.83
N LEU A 205 7.43 8.29 -18.57
CA LEU A 205 8.60 9.03 -18.09
C LEU A 205 9.77 8.11 -17.74
N THR A 206 9.48 6.86 -17.42
CA THR A 206 10.45 5.89 -16.84
C THR A 206 10.48 4.56 -17.57
N THR A 207 9.51 4.29 -18.44
CA THR A 207 9.41 3.03 -19.22
C THR A 207 9.23 3.31 -20.71
N GLY A 208 9.23 2.26 -21.53
CA GLY A 208 9.07 2.39 -22.99
C GLY A 208 10.24 3.12 -23.64
N SER A 209 9.96 4.13 -24.46
CA SER A 209 11.01 4.90 -25.16
C SER A 209 11.90 5.73 -24.24
N ASN A 210 11.43 6.06 -23.02
CA ASN A 210 12.19 6.80 -22.02
C ASN A 210 12.62 5.89 -20.87
N TRP A 211 12.88 4.62 -21.16
CA TRP A 211 13.21 3.65 -20.14
C TRP A 211 14.46 4.07 -19.35
N GLN A 212 14.35 4.06 -18.03
CA GLN A 212 15.45 4.33 -17.10
C GLN A 212 15.70 3.08 -16.26
N PRO A 213 16.95 2.64 -16.05
CA PRO A 213 17.26 1.42 -15.31
C PRO A 213 16.94 1.50 -13.81
N ASP A 214 17.02 2.70 -13.24
CA ASP A 214 16.76 2.95 -11.83
C ASP A 214 16.13 4.35 -11.64
N PRO A 215 14.83 4.50 -11.96
CA PRO A 215 14.13 5.77 -11.83
C PRO A 215 14.23 6.31 -10.40
N ALA A 216 14.64 7.58 -10.27
CA ALA A 216 14.92 8.26 -9.00
C ALA A 216 15.97 7.56 -8.09
N GLY A 217 16.74 6.61 -8.63
CA GLY A 217 17.68 5.80 -7.84
C GLY A 217 16.99 4.88 -6.83
N GLN A 218 15.69 4.60 -6.98
CA GLN A 218 14.88 3.89 -5.98
C GLN A 218 15.36 2.45 -5.72
N PHE A 219 15.79 1.69 -6.74
CA PHE A 219 16.34 0.35 -6.54
C PHE A 219 17.68 0.40 -5.79
N SER A 220 18.56 1.32 -6.15
CA SER A 220 19.83 1.51 -5.45
C SER A 220 19.61 1.95 -4.00
N TRP A 221 18.62 2.84 -3.78
CA TRP A 221 18.22 3.27 -2.44
C TRP A 221 17.61 2.12 -1.62
N LEU A 222 16.78 1.28 -2.25
CA LEU A 222 16.16 0.11 -1.62
C LEU A 222 17.21 -0.93 -1.24
N ASP A 223 18.16 -1.24 -2.13
CA ASP A 223 19.27 -2.17 -1.86
C ASP A 223 20.10 -1.71 -0.66
N ARG A 224 20.52 -0.44 -0.64
CA ARG A 224 21.25 0.14 0.50
C ARG A 224 20.45 0.13 1.79
N THR A 225 19.16 0.46 1.72
CA THR A 225 18.27 0.50 2.89
C THR A 225 18.06 -0.90 3.48
N LEU A 226 17.82 -1.92 2.65
CA LEU A 226 17.65 -3.30 3.11
C LEU A 226 18.95 -3.88 3.65
N GLN A 227 20.10 -3.53 3.06
CA GLN A 227 21.41 -3.91 3.58
C GLN A 227 21.68 -3.31 4.97
N ASP A 228 21.40 -2.01 5.17
CA ASP A 228 21.52 -1.36 6.48
C ASP A 228 20.60 -2.00 7.55
N ILE A 229 19.35 -2.32 7.19
CA ILE A 229 18.40 -3.02 8.07
C ILE A 229 18.95 -4.39 8.47
N ARG A 230 19.52 -5.13 7.51
CA ARG A 230 20.13 -6.44 7.76
C ARG A 230 21.32 -6.35 8.70
N GLU A 231 22.24 -5.42 8.47
CA GLU A 231 23.43 -5.22 9.30
C GLU A 231 23.07 -4.86 10.75
N LYS A 232 21.95 -4.15 10.94
CA LYS A 232 21.39 -3.81 12.26
C LYS A 232 20.56 -4.93 12.88
N GLY A 233 20.44 -6.10 12.24
CA GLY A 233 19.62 -7.22 12.72
C GLY A 233 18.13 -6.89 12.82
N LYS A 234 17.64 -5.96 11.99
CA LYS A 234 16.23 -5.52 11.95
C LYS A 234 15.47 -6.20 10.81
N LYS A 235 14.17 -5.95 10.74
CA LYS A 235 13.27 -6.50 9.72
C LYS A 235 12.62 -5.38 8.91
N ALA A 236 12.21 -5.70 7.69
CA ALA A 236 11.54 -4.76 6.78
C ALA A 236 10.12 -5.23 6.44
N VAL A 237 9.23 -4.27 6.27
CA VAL A 237 7.94 -4.46 5.59
C VAL A 237 7.94 -3.52 4.39
N LEU A 238 7.64 -4.06 3.21
CA LEU A 238 7.61 -3.30 1.97
C LEU A 238 6.18 -2.97 1.58
N LEU A 239 5.92 -1.71 1.25
CA LEU A 239 4.65 -1.22 0.72
C LEU A 239 4.87 -0.65 -0.68
N GLY A 240 3.86 -0.78 -1.53
CA GLY A 240 3.77 -0.08 -2.80
C GLY A 240 2.36 -0.25 -3.36
N HIS A 241 2.09 0.35 -4.52
CA HIS A 241 0.78 0.24 -5.15
C HIS A 241 0.76 -0.84 -6.23
N VAL A 242 1.36 -0.57 -7.39
CA VAL A 242 1.43 -1.50 -8.52
C VAL A 242 2.32 -2.71 -8.15
N PRO A 243 1.82 -3.96 -8.26
CA PRO A 243 2.59 -5.14 -7.92
C PRO A 243 3.43 -5.67 -9.11
N PRO A 244 4.51 -6.41 -8.83
CA PRO A 244 5.23 -7.17 -9.85
C PRO A 244 4.42 -8.41 -10.29
N GLY A 245 4.83 -8.99 -11.41
CA GLY A 245 4.23 -10.19 -11.97
C GLY A 245 2.96 -9.92 -12.77
N GLN A 246 2.12 -10.95 -12.84
CA GLN A 246 0.96 -10.99 -13.73
C GLN A 246 -0.35 -10.70 -12.98
N PHE A 247 -1.29 -10.05 -13.66
CA PHE A 247 -2.66 -9.89 -13.20
C PHE A 247 -3.41 -11.21 -13.29
N GLU A 248 -3.92 -11.74 -12.18
CA GLU A 248 -4.52 -13.07 -12.13
C GLU A 248 -5.83 -13.20 -12.91
N LYS A 249 -6.52 -12.08 -13.19
CA LYS A 249 -7.73 -12.07 -14.01
C LYS A 249 -7.46 -12.02 -15.52
N HIS A 250 -6.21 -11.81 -15.96
CA HIS A 250 -5.89 -11.69 -17.39
C HIS A 250 -4.56 -12.37 -17.74
N ARG A 251 -4.62 -13.34 -18.66
CA ARG A 251 -3.41 -14.01 -19.17
C ARG A 251 -2.49 -12.99 -19.83
N GLU A 252 -1.21 -13.07 -19.52
CA GLU A 252 -0.13 -12.26 -20.13
C GLU A 252 -0.17 -10.75 -19.80
N LYS A 253 -1.03 -10.31 -18.88
CA LYS A 253 -1.01 -8.91 -18.43
C LYS A 253 -0.05 -8.73 -17.26
N ASN A 254 1.08 -8.08 -17.52
CA ASN A 254 1.98 -7.59 -16.48
C ASN A 254 1.86 -6.06 -16.40
N TRP A 255 2.04 -5.50 -15.19
CA TRP A 255 2.05 -4.06 -15.00
C TRP A 255 3.45 -3.50 -15.01
N PHE A 256 4.39 -4.15 -14.30
CA PHE A 256 5.79 -3.78 -14.40
C PHE A 256 6.34 -4.05 -15.79
N ASP A 257 7.23 -3.20 -16.31
CA ASP A 257 8.07 -3.64 -17.42
C ASP A 257 8.96 -4.80 -16.99
N GLU A 258 9.38 -5.58 -17.98
CA GLU A 258 10.05 -6.86 -17.75
C GLU A 258 11.35 -6.72 -16.96
N ILE A 259 12.13 -5.66 -17.19
CA ILE A 259 13.43 -5.48 -16.55
C ILE A 259 13.26 -5.04 -15.11
N HIS A 260 12.41 -4.03 -14.85
CA HIS A 260 12.11 -3.62 -13.48
C HIS A 260 11.49 -4.75 -12.65
N ASN A 261 10.62 -5.56 -13.25
CA ASN A 261 10.08 -6.76 -12.61
C ASN A 261 11.20 -7.73 -12.17
N LYS A 262 12.17 -8.01 -13.06
CA LYS A 262 13.31 -8.88 -12.74
C LYS A 262 14.18 -8.30 -11.64
N ILE A 263 14.45 -7.00 -11.65
CA ILE A 263 15.25 -6.32 -10.61
C ILE A 263 14.55 -6.40 -9.26
N PHE A 264 13.25 -6.08 -9.22
CA PHE A 264 12.46 -6.10 -7.99
C PHE A 264 12.41 -7.50 -7.37
N VAL A 265 12.12 -8.53 -8.16
CA VAL A 265 12.11 -9.93 -7.69
C VAL A 265 13.48 -10.36 -7.16
N ARG A 266 14.59 -9.95 -7.80
CA ARG A 266 15.95 -10.24 -7.29
C ARG A 266 16.22 -9.58 -5.95
N LEU A 267 15.73 -8.36 -5.71
CA LEU A 267 15.86 -7.72 -4.39
C LEU A 267 15.05 -8.47 -3.32
N LEU A 268 13.82 -8.91 -3.64
CA LEU A 268 13.04 -9.74 -2.72
C LEU A 268 13.75 -11.05 -2.39
N GLN A 269 14.34 -11.72 -3.39
CA GLN A 269 15.12 -12.94 -3.18
C GLN A 269 16.36 -12.68 -2.33
N LYS A 270 17.14 -11.64 -2.68
CA LYS A 270 18.37 -11.25 -1.98
C LYS A 270 18.13 -10.93 -0.52
N TYR A 271 17.01 -10.29 -0.18
CA TYR A 271 16.68 -9.83 1.19
C TYR A 271 15.53 -10.60 1.87
N SER A 272 15.16 -11.76 1.33
CA SER A 272 14.10 -12.64 1.85
C SER A 272 14.24 -12.95 3.35
N ASN A 273 15.47 -13.06 3.85
CA ASN A 273 15.75 -13.34 5.26
C ASN A 273 15.37 -12.20 6.22
N ILE A 274 15.18 -10.97 5.73
CA ILE A 274 14.83 -9.79 6.57
C ILE A 274 13.52 -9.11 6.16
N ILE A 275 13.03 -9.33 4.93
CA ILE A 275 11.71 -8.87 4.51
C ILE A 275 10.66 -9.79 5.12
N SER A 276 9.81 -9.23 5.99
CA SER A 276 8.80 -10.01 6.72
C SER A 276 7.44 -10.01 6.03
N ALA A 277 7.13 -8.97 5.26
CA ALA A 277 5.93 -8.89 4.44
C ALA A 277 6.12 -7.89 3.30
N VAL A 278 5.38 -8.10 2.21
CA VAL A 278 5.23 -7.16 1.10
C VAL A 278 3.73 -6.97 0.86
N HIS A 279 3.25 -5.73 0.96
CA HIS A 279 1.86 -5.36 0.74
C HIS A 279 1.75 -4.47 -0.49
N MET A 280 0.91 -4.87 -1.43
CA MET A 280 0.65 -4.17 -2.69
C MET A 280 -0.86 -4.22 -3.00
N ALA A 281 -1.28 -3.59 -4.08
CA ALA A 281 -2.69 -3.52 -4.45
C ALA A 281 -2.91 -3.43 -5.97
N HIS A 282 -3.63 -2.42 -6.47
CA HIS A 282 -3.88 -2.13 -7.89
C HIS A 282 -4.85 -3.07 -8.61
N HIS A 283 -4.93 -4.34 -8.22
CA HIS A 283 -5.75 -5.33 -8.92
C HIS A 283 -7.24 -5.28 -8.56
N HIS A 284 -7.57 -4.61 -7.45
CA HIS A 284 -8.90 -4.56 -6.81
C HIS A 284 -9.41 -5.94 -6.34
N THR A 285 -8.58 -6.97 -6.40
CA THR A 285 -8.92 -8.35 -6.06
C THR A 285 -8.08 -8.84 -4.88
N ASP A 286 -8.65 -9.74 -4.08
CA ASP A 286 -7.91 -10.44 -3.04
C ASP A 286 -7.06 -11.55 -3.66
N SER A 287 -5.74 -11.41 -3.54
CA SER A 287 -4.80 -12.40 -4.06
C SER A 287 -3.47 -12.32 -3.32
N PHE A 288 -2.60 -13.31 -3.55
CA PHE A 288 -1.21 -13.26 -3.12
C PHE A 288 -0.27 -13.72 -4.23
N ARG A 289 1.03 -13.50 -4.05
CA ARG A 289 2.11 -14.02 -4.90
C ARG A 289 3.12 -14.73 -4.02
N ILE A 290 3.65 -15.84 -4.52
CA ILE A 290 4.77 -16.55 -3.90
C ILE A 290 6.04 -16.21 -4.66
N ILE A 291 7.09 -15.86 -3.93
CA ILE A 291 8.43 -15.63 -4.48
C ILE A 291 9.28 -16.85 -4.17
N LEU A 292 9.79 -17.48 -5.21
CA LEU A 292 10.72 -18.60 -5.09
C LEU A 292 12.16 -18.12 -5.02
N SER A 293 13.05 -18.93 -4.45
CA SER A 293 14.50 -18.78 -4.55
C SER A 293 14.96 -18.75 -6.01
N ALA A 294 16.19 -18.28 -6.27
CA ALA A 294 16.72 -18.15 -7.63
C ALA A 294 16.79 -19.50 -8.38
N ASP A 295 17.07 -20.59 -7.66
CA ASP A 295 17.05 -21.98 -8.16
C ASP A 295 15.64 -22.62 -8.15
N LYS A 296 14.63 -21.89 -7.66
CA LYS A 296 13.23 -22.31 -7.52
C LYS A 296 13.01 -23.50 -6.58
N ALA A 297 13.96 -23.80 -5.71
CA ALA A 297 13.86 -24.91 -4.76
C ALA A 297 12.96 -24.60 -3.55
N GLU A 298 12.87 -23.33 -3.14
CA GLU A 298 12.19 -22.94 -1.89
C GLU A 298 11.32 -21.69 -2.08
N VAL A 299 10.28 -21.58 -1.24
CA VAL A 299 9.53 -20.33 -1.08
C VAL A 299 10.29 -19.42 -0.12
N VAL A 300 10.66 -18.22 -0.58
CA VAL A 300 11.49 -17.28 0.18
C VAL A 300 10.75 -16.02 0.58
N SER A 301 9.63 -15.68 -0.07
CA SER A 301 8.82 -14.52 0.29
C SER A 301 7.40 -14.63 -0.28
N SER A 302 6.54 -13.71 0.13
CA SER A 302 5.18 -13.56 -0.40
C SER A 302 4.81 -12.09 -0.54
N ILE A 303 3.95 -11.79 -1.51
CA ILE A 303 3.31 -10.49 -1.69
C ILE A 303 1.83 -10.66 -1.45
N LEU A 304 1.24 -9.86 -0.58
CA LEU A 304 -0.20 -9.79 -0.36
C LEU A 304 -0.78 -8.67 -1.22
N LEU A 305 -1.84 -8.99 -1.96
CA LEU A 305 -2.59 -8.05 -2.80
C LEU A 305 -3.98 -7.88 -2.18
N ASN A 306 -4.26 -6.67 -1.69
CA ASN A 306 -5.54 -6.38 -1.05
C ASN A 306 -6.59 -5.94 -2.08
N SER A 307 -7.84 -6.31 -1.81
CA SER A 307 -9.00 -5.86 -2.59
C SER A 307 -9.28 -4.37 -2.37
N ALA A 308 -9.87 -3.74 -3.38
CA ALA A 308 -10.24 -2.33 -3.35
C ALA A 308 -11.46 -2.06 -2.45
N ILE A 309 -11.62 -0.81 -2.01
CA ILE A 309 -12.91 -0.31 -1.53
C ILE A 309 -13.85 -0.08 -2.73
N THR A 310 -13.33 0.40 -3.87
CA THR A 310 -14.16 0.63 -5.05
C THR A 310 -14.81 -0.66 -5.56
N PRO A 311 -16.11 -0.65 -5.88
CA PRO A 311 -16.77 -1.79 -6.51
C PRO A 311 -16.59 -1.79 -8.03
N TRP A 312 -15.86 -0.82 -8.59
CA TRP A 312 -15.75 -0.62 -10.03
C TRP A 312 -15.26 -1.87 -10.76
N GLU A 313 -16.04 -2.31 -11.74
CA GLU A 313 -15.72 -3.44 -12.59
C GLU A 313 -14.59 -3.06 -13.55
N THR A 314 -13.47 -3.77 -13.44
CA THR A 314 -12.30 -3.51 -14.29
C THR A 314 -12.63 -3.52 -15.78
N THR A 315 -12.20 -2.48 -16.50
CA THR A 315 -12.32 -2.43 -17.96
C THR A 315 -11.34 -3.36 -18.69
N VAL A 316 -10.40 -3.97 -17.98
CA VAL A 316 -9.53 -5.01 -18.53
C VAL A 316 -10.41 -6.23 -18.80
N ARG A 317 -10.86 -6.38 -20.04
CA ARG A 317 -11.82 -7.41 -20.44
C ARG A 317 -11.35 -8.78 -19.96
N TYR A 318 -12.20 -9.44 -19.19
CA TYR A 318 -12.06 -10.87 -18.91
C TYR A 318 -12.07 -11.62 -20.25
N LEU A 319 -11.05 -12.42 -20.52
CA LEU A 319 -11.24 -13.53 -21.45
C LEU A 319 -12.14 -14.53 -20.72
N VAL A 320 -13.42 -14.55 -21.10
CA VAL A 320 -14.33 -15.64 -20.76
C VAL A 320 -13.66 -16.91 -21.27
N LEU A 321 -13.35 -17.83 -20.34
CA LEU A 321 -12.77 -19.14 -20.66
C LEU A 321 -13.71 -19.98 -21.52
#